data_AF-A0A2T1CY04-F1
#
_entry.id   AF-A0A2T1CY04-F1
#
_cell.length_a   1.000
_cell.length_b   1.000
_cell.length_c   1.000
_cell.angle_alpha   90.00
_cell.angle_beta   90.00
_cell.angle_gamma   90.00
#
_symmetry.space_group_name_H-M   'P 1'
#
loop_
_entity.id
_entity.type
_entity.pdbx_description
1 polymer ?
#
loop_
_entity_poly.entity_id
_entity_poly.type
_entity_poly.pdbx_seq_one_letter_code
_entity_poly.pdbx_strand_id
1 'polypeptide(L)'
;MIDLTTLEKCGKFRHLGDPTEDEGTPNPWVRVLNGKRGLQIVMLYLVLEQWQVPWSFWIWHGKGTASPSQLACKLLARVPKTLTKRFPVIVLADTEFGTVEFLTAVRKRHWRAVVGMRCTRRMDTGKPLKSLYRQGKRGQQVRLAGMDAPLTVSWFWLKRSEG
;
A
#
# COMPACT_ATOMS: atom_id res chain seq x y z
N MET A 1 1.83 -6.95 -7.42
CA MET A 1 2.28 -5.62 -6.96
C MET A 1 1.06 -4.77 -6.63
N ILE A 2 1.09 -4.00 -5.54
CA ILE A 2 0.03 -3.06 -5.16
C ILE A 2 0.61 -1.66 -5.15
N ASP A 3 -0.15 -0.72 -5.69
CA ASP A 3 0.21 0.70 -5.72
C ASP A 3 -1.00 1.59 -5.44
N LEU A 4 -0.75 2.80 -4.95
CA LEU A 4 -1.75 3.87 -4.84
C LEU A 4 -1.41 4.96 -5.86
N THR A 5 -2.20 5.05 -6.91
CA THR A 5 -1.99 5.99 -8.01
C THR A 5 -3.10 7.05 -8.03
N THR A 6 -2.76 8.29 -8.36
CA THR A 6 -3.75 9.33 -8.65
C THR A 6 -4.00 9.43 -10.15
N LEU A 7 -5.23 9.23 -10.61
CA LEU A 7 -5.66 9.71 -11.92
C LEU A 7 -6.04 11.17 -11.79
N GLU A 8 -5.11 12.05 -12.15
CA GLU A 8 -5.27 13.49 -12.00
C GLU A 8 -6.47 13.99 -12.80
N LYS A 9 -7.30 14.82 -12.16
CA LYS A 9 -8.48 15.37 -12.82
C LYS A 9 -8.04 16.43 -13.82
N CYS A 10 -8.20 16.12 -15.10
CA CYS A 10 -8.12 17.09 -16.19
C CYS A 10 -9.53 17.43 -16.70
N GLY A 11 -9.76 18.67 -17.13
CA GLY A 11 -11.04 19.10 -17.72
C GLY A 11 -12.19 19.37 -16.73
N LYS A 12 -13.36 19.72 -17.29
CA LYS A 12 -14.53 20.23 -16.54
C LYS A 12 -15.64 19.18 -16.37
N PHE A 13 -15.28 17.93 -16.04
CA PHE A 13 -16.27 16.86 -15.81
C PHE A 13 -17.04 17.08 -14.50
N ARG A 14 -18.29 17.54 -14.58
CA ARG A 14 -19.10 17.91 -13.40
C ARG A 14 -19.38 16.75 -12.44
N HIS A 15 -19.61 15.55 -12.97
CA HIS A 15 -19.86 14.34 -12.17
C HIS A 15 -18.64 13.84 -11.37
N LEU A 16 -17.44 14.35 -11.69
CA LEU A 16 -16.20 14.10 -10.95
C LEU A 16 -15.80 15.33 -10.13
N GLY A 17 -16.77 16.16 -9.73
CA GLY A 17 -16.57 17.46 -9.06
C GLY A 17 -15.88 17.39 -7.70
N ASP A 18 -15.73 18.54 -7.03
CA ASP A 18 -15.17 18.63 -5.69
C ASP A 18 -16.26 18.41 -4.61
N PRO A 19 -15.90 17.95 -3.39
CA PRO A 19 -16.82 17.88 -2.25
C PRO A 19 -17.56 19.21 -2.06
N THR A 20 -18.89 19.13 -2.02
CA THR A 20 -19.76 20.24 -1.64
C THR A 20 -20.40 19.89 -0.29
N GLU A 21 -20.71 20.90 0.51
CA GLU A 21 -21.41 20.73 1.79
C GLU A 21 -22.91 20.47 1.60
N ASP A 22 -23.42 20.57 0.37
CA ASP A 22 -24.80 20.27 0.02
C ASP A 22 -25.08 18.76 0.10
N GLU A 23 -25.94 18.37 1.06
CA GLU A 23 -26.41 16.98 1.25
C GLU A 23 -27.12 16.40 0.01
N GLY A 24 -27.65 17.25 -0.88
CA GLY A 24 -28.26 16.85 -2.15
C GLY A 24 -27.29 16.55 -3.28
N THR A 25 -25.98 16.82 -3.09
CA THR A 25 -24.98 16.67 -4.14
C THR A 25 -24.29 15.31 -4.04
N PRO A 26 -24.22 14.51 -5.12
CA PRO A 26 -23.61 13.19 -5.09
C PRO A 26 -22.16 13.26 -4.59
N ASN A 27 -21.82 12.39 -3.64
CA ASN A 27 -20.50 12.32 -3.03
C ASN A 27 -19.42 12.26 -4.13
N PRO A 28 -18.60 13.32 -4.28
CA PRO A 28 -17.72 13.43 -5.44
C PRO A 28 -16.62 12.38 -5.37
N TRP A 29 -16.12 11.95 -6.52
CA TRP A 29 -15.07 10.92 -6.55
C TRP A 29 -13.66 11.50 -6.53
N VAL A 30 -13.52 12.80 -6.80
CA VAL A 30 -12.22 13.46 -6.87
C VAL A 30 -11.81 14.00 -5.51
N ARG A 31 -10.54 13.77 -5.18
CA ARG A 31 -9.93 14.11 -3.89
C ARG A 31 -8.51 14.59 -4.08
N VAL A 32 -8.03 15.34 -3.10
CA VAL A 32 -6.61 15.69 -3.00
C VAL A 32 -5.91 14.70 -2.08
N LEU A 33 -4.85 14.06 -2.57
CA LEU A 33 -3.96 13.22 -1.79
C LEU A 33 -2.52 13.54 -2.17
N ASN A 34 -1.66 13.76 -1.17
CA ASN A 34 -0.24 14.09 -1.38
C ASN A 34 -0.02 15.24 -2.40
N GLY A 35 -0.89 16.27 -2.37
CA GLY A 35 -0.83 17.41 -3.26
C GLY A 35 -1.43 17.19 -4.66
N LYS A 36 -1.86 15.97 -5.00
CA LYS A 36 -2.45 15.63 -6.30
C LYS A 36 -3.98 15.56 -6.23
N ARG A 37 -4.65 16.30 -7.11
CA ARG A 37 -6.11 16.31 -7.25
C ARG A 37 -6.57 15.34 -8.32
N GLY A 38 -7.35 14.33 -7.95
CA GLY A 38 -7.83 13.33 -8.88
C GLY A 38 -8.59 12.18 -8.23
N LEU A 39 -8.87 11.13 -9.00
CA LEU A 39 -9.31 9.87 -8.44
C LEU A 39 -8.12 9.16 -7.82
N GLN A 40 -8.24 8.78 -6.57
CA GLN A 40 -7.20 8.06 -5.84
C GLN A 40 -7.52 6.57 -5.95
N ILE A 41 -6.65 5.79 -6.58
CA ILE A 41 -6.94 4.41 -6.96
C ILE A 41 -5.88 3.48 -6.37
N VAL A 42 -6.34 2.51 -5.58
CA VAL A 42 -5.51 1.37 -5.17
C VAL A 42 -5.57 0.34 -6.28
N MET A 43 -4.42 0.08 -6.92
CA MET A 43 -4.28 -0.84 -8.05
C MET A 43 -3.60 -2.13 -7.60
N LEU A 44 -4.11 -3.27 -8.06
CA LEU A 44 -3.43 -4.57 -7.96
C LEU A 44 -2.98 -5.00 -9.36
N TYR A 45 -1.70 -5.23 -9.52
CA TYR A 45 -1.08 -5.81 -10.72
C TYR A 45 -0.66 -7.26 -10.45
N LEU A 46 -0.98 -8.16 -11.37
CA LEU A 46 -0.34 -9.48 -11.43
C LEU A 46 0.95 -9.35 -12.24
N VAL A 47 2.04 -9.87 -11.68
CA VAL A 47 3.36 -9.85 -12.31
C VAL A 47 3.82 -11.30 -12.45
N LEU A 48 4.02 -11.75 -13.68
CA LEU A 48 4.55 -13.07 -14.02
C LEU A 48 5.65 -12.89 -15.07
N GLU A 49 6.90 -13.10 -14.65
CA GLU A 49 8.09 -12.87 -15.51
C GLU A 49 8.08 -11.45 -16.10
N GLN A 50 8.12 -11.28 -17.42
CA GLN A 50 8.01 -9.98 -18.08
C GLN A 50 6.60 -9.40 -18.13
N TRP A 51 5.57 -10.16 -17.77
CA TRP A 51 4.18 -9.71 -17.86
C TRP A 51 3.76 -8.97 -16.60
N GLN A 52 3.28 -7.75 -16.77
CA GLN A 52 2.64 -6.96 -15.72
C GLN A 52 1.25 -6.54 -16.18
N VAL A 53 0.22 -7.14 -15.59
CA VAL A 53 -1.19 -6.93 -15.99
C VAL A 53 -1.95 -6.24 -14.85
N PRO A 54 -2.63 -5.10 -15.11
CA PRO A 54 -3.55 -4.52 -14.14
C PRO A 54 -4.72 -5.50 -13.93
N TRP A 55 -4.84 -6.04 -12.72
CA TRP A 55 -5.81 -7.08 -12.42
C TRP A 55 -7.13 -6.53 -11.91
N SER A 56 -7.06 -5.61 -10.96
CA SER A 56 -8.24 -5.02 -10.33
C SER A 56 -7.86 -3.76 -9.56
N PHE A 57 -8.86 -2.95 -9.22
CA PHE A 57 -8.65 -1.71 -8.50
C PHE A 57 -9.81 -1.37 -7.56
N TRP A 58 -9.55 -0.47 -6.62
CA TRP A 58 -10.57 0.20 -5.81
C TRP A 58 -10.31 1.69 -5.76
N ILE A 59 -11.38 2.48 -5.79
CA ILE A 59 -11.33 3.93 -5.58
C ILE A 59 -11.33 4.20 -4.08
N TRP A 60 -10.39 5.03 -3.64
CA TRP A 60 -10.36 5.55 -2.28
C TRP A 60 -11.25 6.79 -2.17
N HIS A 61 -12.22 6.76 -1.25
CA HIS A 61 -13.26 7.80 -1.12
C HIS A 61 -12.91 8.90 -0.11
N GLY A 62 -11.71 8.88 0.45
CA GLY A 62 -11.23 9.87 1.42
C GLY A 62 -11.28 9.38 2.87
N LYS A 63 -11.00 10.31 3.79
CA LYS A 63 -11.03 10.06 5.24
C LYS A 63 -12.43 9.65 5.68
N GLY A 64 -12.53 8.82 6.72
CA GLY A 64 -13.79 8.25 7.20
C GLY A 64 -14.30 7.05 6.39
N THR A 65 -13.67 6.74 5.25
CA THR A 65 -13.93 5.52 4.48
C THR A 65 -12.79 4.51 4.63
N ALA A 66 -12.91 3.34 4.01
CA ALA A 66 -11.85 2.32 4.04
C ALA A 66 -10.51 2.91 3.57
N SER A 67 -9.46 2.75 4.37
CA SER A 67 -8.12 3.26 4.05
C SER A 67 -7.53 2.55 2.82
N PRO A 68 -6.51 3.13 2.15
CA PRO A 68 -5.82 2.46 1.04
C PRO A 68 -5.32 1.05 1.40
N SER A 69 -4.78 0.86 2.62
CA SER A 69 -4.38 -0.46 3.12
C SER A 69 -5.55 -1.45 3.23
N GLN A 70 -6.71 -0.99 3.70
CA GLN A 70 -7.92 -1.83 3.79
C GLN A 70 -8.46 -2.20 2.41
N LEU A 71 -8.45 -1.26 1.47
CA LEU A 71 -8.82 -1.52 0.07
C LEU A 71 -7.86 -2.53 -0.57
N ALA A 72 -6.56 -2.40 -0.31
CA ALA A 72 -5.56 -3.36 -0.77
C ALA A 72 -5.81 -4.77 -0.20
N CYS A 73 -6.17 -4.91 1.09
CA CYS A 73 -6.59 -6.18 1.68
C CYS A 73 -7.80 -6.80 0.95
N LYS A 74 -8.77 -5.97 0.53
CA LYS A 74 -9.93 -6.41 -0.27
C LYS A 74 -9.49 -6.89 -1.67
N LEU A 75 -8.53 -6.23 -2.33
CA LEU A 75 -7.98 -6.70 -3.60
C LEU A 75 -7.29 -8.06 -3.45
N LEU A 76 -6.45 -8.21 -2.42
CA LEU A 76 -5.77 -9.48 -2.13
C LEU A 76 -6.74 -10.63 -1.85
N ALA A 77 -7.94 -10.36 -1.33
CA ALA A 77 -8.99 -11.37 -1.15
C ALA A 77 -9.60 -11.87 -2.46
N ARG A 78 -9.50 -11.09 -3.54
CA ARG A 78 -10.10 -11.38 -4.86
C ARG A 78 -9.13 -12.01 -5.85
N VAL A 79 -7.87 -12.25 -5.46
CA VAL A 79 -6.92 -12.97 -6.32
C VAL A 79 -7.42 -14.41 -6.50
N PRO A 80 -7.53 -14.92 -7.73
CA PRO A 80 -7.97 -16.29 -7.97
C PRO A 80 -7.14 -17.33 -7.23
N LYS A 81 -7.82 -18.20 -6.49
CA LYS A 81 -7.15 -19.28 -5.71
C LYS A 81 -6.36 -20.24 -6.60
N THR A 82 -6.76 -20.40 -7.86
CA THR A 82 -6.06 -21.24 -8.85
C THR A 82 -4.63 -20.75 -9.10
N LEU A 83 -4.46 -19.44 -9.25
CA LEU A 83 -3.14 -18.82 -9.41
C LEU A 83 -2.29 -18.98 -8.14
N THR A 84 -2.89 -18.70 -6.98
CA THR A 84 -2.16 -18.66 -5.70
C THR A 84 -1.80 -20.04 -5.17
N LYS A 85 -2.43 -21.10 -5.68
CA LYS A 85 -2.07 -22.51 -5.37
C LYS A 85 -0.97 -23.03 -6.28
N ARG A 86 -0.88 -22.53 -7.52
CA ARG A 86 0.11 -22.97 -8.51
C ARG A 86 1.46 -22.28 -8.34
N PHE A 87 1.47 -21.03 -7.88
CA PHE A 87 2.67 -20.21 -7.81
C PHE A 87 2.93 -19.70 -6.39
N PRO A 88 4.19 -19.62 -5.95
CA PRO A 88 4.56 -18.85 -4.77
C PRO A 88 4.18 -17.37 -4.96
N VAL A 89 3.42 -16.82 -4.02
CA VAL A 89 2.97 -15.42 -4.11
C VAL A 89 3.87 -14.50 -3.28
N ILE A 90 4.39 -13.47 -3.94
CA ILE A 90 5.12 -12.37 -3.32
C ILE A 90 4.33 -11.08 -3.55
N VAL A 91 3.91 -10.44 -2.46
CA VAL A 91 3.22 -9.15 -2.48
C VAL A 91 4.25 -8.03 -2.36
N LEU A 92 4.43 -7.29 -3.45
CA LEU A 92 5.22 -6.07 -3.51
C LEU A 92 4.32 -4.86 -3.28
N ALA A 93 4.67 -3.98 -2.34
CA ALA A 93 3.95 -2.74 -2.08
C ALA A 93 4.87 -1.65 -1.52
N ASP A 94 4.49 -0.39 -1.68
CA ASP A 94 5.27 0.74 -1.19
C ASP A 94 5.09 0.98 0.31
N THR A 95 5.60 2.12 0.79
CA THR A 95 5.59 2.47 2.22
C THR A 95 4.20 2.76 2.78
N GLU A 96 3.23 3.14 1.96
CA GLU A 96 1.87 3.47 2.41
C GLU A 96 1.10 2.20 2.84
N PHE A 97 1.51 1.04 2.32
CA PHE A 97 0.94 -0.27 2.69
C PHE A 97 1.70 -0.96 3.83
N GLY A 98 2.66 -0.31 4.47
CA GLY A 98 3.45 -0.81 5.60
C GLY A 98 2.67 -0.94 6.93
N THR A 99 1.37 -1.23 6.89
CA THR A 99 0.50 -1.33 8.07
C THR A 99 0.47 -2.75 8.64
N VAL A 100 0.21 -2.88 9.95
CA VAL A 100 0.05 -4.20 10.60
C VAL A 100 -1.07 -5.00 9.95
N GLU A 101 -2.19 -4.34 9.68
CA GLU A 101 -3.36 -4.95 9.08
C GLU A 101 -3.02 -5.58 7.73
N PHE A 102 -2.34 -4.82 6.86
CA PHE A 102 -1.96 -5.29 5.53
C PHE A 102 -0.97 -6.47 5.61
N LEU A 103 0.09 -6.34 6.39
CA LEU A 103 1.08 -7.42 6.55
C LEU A 103 0.46 -8.69 7.15
N THR A 104 -0.47 -8.53 8.11
CA THR A 104 -1.22 -9.64 8.70
C THR A 104 -2.12 -10.30 7.66
N ALA A 105 -2.78 -9.53 6.80
CA ALA A 105 -3.62 -10.06 5.73
C ALA A 105 -2.82 -10.89 4.70
N VAL A 106 -1.62 -10.44 4.34
CA VAL A 106 -0.71 -11.19 3.46
C VAL A 106 -0.27 -12.50 4.15
N ARG A 107 0.16 -12.41 5.42
CA ARG A 107 0.62 -13.58 6.19
C ARG A 107 -0.46 -14.64 6.39
N LYS A 108 -1.70 -14.24 6.68
CA LYS A 108 -2.85 -15.16 6.83
C LYS A 108 -3.14 -15.97 5.56
N ARG A 109 -2.63 -15.53 4.40
CA ARG A 109 -2.74 -16.25 3.12
C ARG A 109 -1.54 -17.15 2.83
N HIS A 110 -0.58 -17.24 3.76
CA HIS A 110 0.71 -17.91 3.56
C HIS A 110 1.52 -17.33 2.39
N TRP A 111 1.33 -16.05 2.09
CA TRP A 111 2.07 -15.32 1.06
C TRP A 111 3.26 -14.57 1.67
N ARG A 112 4.26 -14.24 0.86
CA ARG A 112 5.40 -13.42 1.27
C ARG A 112 5.11 -11.95 0.97
N ALA A 113 5.65 -11.05 1.80
CA ALA A 113 5.51 -9.61 1.62
C ALA A 113 6.89 -8.95 1.50
N VAL A 114 7.07 -8.07 0.52
CA VAL A 114 8.20 -7.13 0.43
C VAL A 114 7.59 -5.75 0.34
N VAL A 115 7.62 -5.03 1.45
CA VAL A 115 6.89 -3.78 1.61
C VAL A 115 7.83 -2.69 2.09
N GLY A 116 7.74 -1.51 1.49
CA GLY A 116 8.42 -0.32 1.99
C GLY A 116 7.97 -0.01 3.42
N MET A 117 8.84 0.61 4.22
CA MET A 117 8.50 0.93 5.60
C MET A 117 9.03 2.30 5.99
N ARG A 118 8.19 3.10 6.65
CA ARG A 118 8.62 4.40 7.18
C ARG A 118 9.70 4.15 8.23
N CYS A 119 10.79 4.91 8.19
CA CYS A 119 11.87 4.78 9.16
C CYS A 119 11.43 5.12 10.60
N THR A 120 10.31 5.84 10.75
CA THR A 120 9.66 6.15 12.02
C THR A 120 8.77 5.03 12.56
N ARG A 121 8.55 3.95 11.80
CA ARG A 121 7.79 2.78 12.26
C ARG A 121 8.44 2.23 13.52
N ARG A 122 7.65 2.00 14.57
CA ARG A 122 8.15 1.48 15.85
C ARG A 122 8.26 -0.05 15.85
N MET A 123 9.33 -0.52 16.46
CA MET A 123 9.50 -1.91 16.89
C MET A 123 8.73 -2.17 18.18
N ASP A 124 8.57 -3.43 18.57
CA ASP A 124 8.00 -3.86 19.85
C ASP A 124 8.73 -3.26 21.06
N THR A 125 10.05 -3.05 20.95
CA THR A 125 10.89 -2.32 21.92
C THR A 125 10.56 -0.82 22.05
N GLY A 126 9.61 -0.31 21.28
CA GLY A 126 9.24 1.11 21.24
C GLY A 126 10.18 2.00 20.42
N LYS A 127 11.38 1.52 20.07
CA LYS A 127 12.35 2.23 19.23
C LYS A 127 11.92 2.27 17.75
N PRO A 128 12.20 3.35 17.00
CA PRO A 128 11.90 3.41 15.57
C PRO A 128 12.86 2.53 14.75
N LEU A 129 12.43 2.05 13.58
CA LEU A 129 13.30 1.28 12.65
C LEU A 129 14.58 2.05 12.27
N LYS A 130 14.52 3.38 12.24
CA LYS A 130 15.69 4.25 12.02
C LYS A 130 16.82 3.97 13.03
N SER A 131 16.54 3.49 14.23
CA SER A 131 17.59 3.16 15.21
C SER A 131 18.46 1.98 14.77
N LEU A 132 17.97 1.14 13.85
CA LEU A 132 18.74 0.02 13.31
C LEU A 132 19.75 0.46 12.26
N TYR A 133 19.56 1.65 11.69
CA TYR A 133 20.45 2.17 10.67
C TYR A 133 21.83 2.46 11.29
N ARG A 134 22.90 1.95 10.66
CA ARG A 134 24.31 1.94 11.13
C ARG A 134 24.61 1.08 12.36
N GLN A 135 23.65 0.89 13.27
CA GLN A 135 23.85 0.13 14.52
C GLN A 135 23.42 -1.34 14.42
N GLY A 136 22.53 -1.67 13.49
CA GLY A 136 22.01 -3.02 13.27
C GLY A 136 22.63 -3.72 12.06
N LYS A 137 22.24 -4.98 11.86
CA LYS A 137 22.63 -5.79 10.69
C LYS A 137 21.52 -5.81 9.65
N ARG A 138 21.85 -5.59 8.39
CA ARG A 138 20.89 -5.80 7.28
C ARG A 138 20.47 -7.28 7.26
N GLY A 139 19.19 -7.54 7.01
CA GLY A 139 18.64 -8.90 7.02
C GLY A 139 18.33 -9.43 8.43
N GLN A 140 18.55 -8.64 9.48
CA GLN A 140 18.15 -9.04 10.83
C GLN A 140 16.62 -9.08 10.97
N GLN A 141 16.14 -9.93 11.87
CA GLN A 141 14.73 -10.01 12.23
C GLN A 141 14.40 -9.03 13.35
N VAL A 142 13.26 -8.36 13.22
CA VAL A 142 12.69 -7.48 14.25
C VAL A 142 11.19 -7.72 14.33
N ARG A 143 10.59 -7.40 15.48
CA ARG A 143 9.13 -7.34 15.60
C ARG A 143 8.68 -5.88 15.54
N LEU A 144 7.62 -5.63 14.79
CA LEU A 144 6.98 -4.31 14.76
C LEU A 144 5.99 -4.18 15.90
N ALA A 145 5.82 -2.96 16.42
CA ALA A 145 4.75 -2.68 17.35
C ALA A 145 3.39 -3.07 16.73
N GLY A 146 2.63 -3.90 17.46
CA GLY A 146 1.35 -4.45 17.04
C GLY A 146 1.43 -5.71 16.18
N MET A 147 2.60 -6.33 16.00
CA MET A 147 2.75 -7.55 15.19
C MET A 147 3.60 -8.60 15.91
N ASP A 148 3.06 -9.80 16.10
CA ASP A 148 3.75 -10.88 16.84
C ASP A 148 4.84 -11.57 16.02
N ALA A 149 4.68 -11.55 14.70
CA ALA A 149 5.59 -12.21 13.77
C ALA A 149 6.86 -11.39 13.57
N PRO A 150 8.05 -12.02 13.57
CA PRO A 150 9.26 -11.34 13.15
C PRO A 150 9.19 -11.00 11.65
N LEU A 151 9.75 -9.84 11.30
CA LEU A 151 9.98 -9.40 9.93
C LEU A 151 11.48 -9.21 9.72
N THR A 152 11.96 -9.63 8.56
CA THR A 152 13.33 -9.32 8.13
C THR A 152 13.38 -7.92 7.56
N VAL A 153 14.29 -7.09 8.08
CA VAL A 153 14.45 -5.70 7.63
C VAL A 153 15.76 -5.51 6.88
N SER A 154 15.72 -4.70 5.83
CA SER A 154 16.90 -4.22 5.11
C SER A 154 16.70 -2.76 4.72
N TRP A 155 17.78 -2.07 4.37
CA TRP A 155 17.75 -0.67 3.95
C TRP A 155 18.73 -0.46 2.81
N PHE A 156 18.31 0.35 1.85
CA PHE A 156 19.06 0.68 0.65
C PHE A 156 19.19 2.18 0.53
N TRP A 157 20.29 2.62 -0.07
CA TRP A 157 20.46 4.00 -0.49
C TRP A 157 19.85 4.14 -1.87
N LEU A 158 18.79 4.93 -1.98
CA LEU A 158 18.30 5.34 -3.27
C LEU A 158 19.05 6.62 -3.62
N LYS A 159 19.81 6.59 -4.72
CA LYS A 159 20.36 7.79 -5.32
C LYS A 159 19.16 8.65 -5.70
N ARG A 160 19.02 9.82 -5.09
CA ARG A 160 17.99 10.78 -5.52
C ARG A 160 18.39 11.22 -6.93
N SER A 161 17.46 11.14 -7.86
CA SER A 161 17.56 11.92 -9.08
C SER A 161 17.48 13.39 -8.65
N GLU A 162 18.63 14.06 -8.73
CA GLU A 162 18.92 15.44 -8.36
C GLU A 162 19.40 15.70 -6.91
N GLY A 163 20.63 16.23 -6.89
CA GLY A 163 21.56 16.43 -5.79
C GLY A 163 22.96 16.33 -6.37
#